data_AF-A0A3A8HCS7-F1
#
_entry.id   AF-A0A3A8HCS7-F1
#
_cell.length_a   1.000
_cell.length_b   1.000
_cell.length_c   1.000
_cell.angle_alpha   90.00
_cell.angle_beta   90.00
_cell.angle_gamma   90.00
#
_symmetry.space_group_name_H-M   'P 1'
#
loop_
_entity.id
_entity.type
_entity.pdbx_description
1 polymer ?
#
loop_
_entity_poly.entity_id
_entity_poly.type
_entity_poly.pdbx_seq_one_letter_code
_entity_poly.pdbx_strand_id
1 'polypeptide(L)'
;MTERDAYIQKMEAEQREATARFREIEAQAELADSEDSLDVLTGARAFNDDVNRELQALRRADERDWDRLKAGADKARSRFREHLDKAGSRWAGLREGYQRQREAELKELGAQMDGWIAAHKRSRAEDSLLTREELDFITRGLKTSGEMLKNLRHARGHAWKTARDQYEANWRELQERSRIIRSDGAQEEAGASPP
;
A
#
# COMPACT_ATOMS: atom_id res chain seq x y z
N MET A 1 33.64 -8.63 -36.10
CA MET A 1 32.89 -7.77 -35.16
C MET A 1 33.87 -6.72 -34.66
N THR A 2 33.57 -5.43 -34.86
CA THR A 2 34.50 -4.35 -34.50
C THR A 2 34.40 -4.02 -33.00
N GLU A 3 35.41 -3.36 -32.44
CA GLU A 3 35.36 -2.86 -31.06
C GLU A 3 34.16 -1.92 -30.83
N ARG A 4 33.75 -1.19 -31.87
CA ARG A 4 32.56 -0.33 -31.87
C ARG A 4 31.26 -1.14 -31.74
N ASP A 5 31.14 -2.24 -32.48
CA ASP A 5 29.97 -3.13 -32.40
C ASP A 5 29.87 -3.77 -31.01
N ALA A 6 31.00 -4.20 -30.44
CA ALA A 6 31.05 -4.77 -29.09
C ALA A 6 30.62 -3.76 -28.03
N TYR A 7 31.07 -2.51 -28.16
CA TYR A 7 30.67 -1.43 -27.27
C TYR A 7 29.17 -1.15 -27.34
N ILE A 8 28.61 -1.03 -28.55
CA ILE A 8 27.18 -0.78 -28.76
C ILE A 8 26.35 -1.93 -28.16
N GLN A 9 26.72 -3.19 -28.43
CA GLN A 9 26.02 -4.34 -27.87
C GLN A 9 26.03 -4.36 -26.34
N LYS A 10 27.18 -4.05 -25.72
CA LYS A 10 27.28 -3.91 -24.26
C LYS A 10 26.31 -2.85 -23.74
N MET A 11 26.34 -1.66 -24.33
CA MET A 11 25.49 -0.55 -23.89
C MET A 11 24.00 -0.86 -24.05
N GLU A 12 23.61 -1.56 -25.12
CA GLU A 12 22.23 -2.01 -25.30
C GLU A 12 21.80 -3.05 -24.28
N ALA A 13 22.67 -3.99 -23.93
CA ALA A 13 22.39 -4.98 -22.89
C ALA A 13 22.17 -4.30 -21.54
N GLU A 14 23.06 -3.39 -21.17
CA GLU A 14 22.96 -2.61 -19.94
C GLU A 14 21.71 -1.72 -19.93
N GLN A 15 21.32 -1.14 -21.07
CA GLN A 15 20.10 -0.35 -21.18
C GLN A 15 18.83 -1.19 -21.07
N ARG A 16 18.82 -2.41 -21.62
CA ARG A 16 17.69 -3.35 -21.46
C ARG A 16 17.50 -3.74 -20.00
N GLU A 17 18.59 -4.01 -19.28
CA GLU A 17 18.56 -4.29 -17.85
C GLU A 17 17.98 -3.11 -17.05
N ALA A 18 18.48 -1.89 -17.30
CA ALA A 18 17.98 -0.69 -16.65
C ALA A 18 16.49 -0.43 -16.94
N THR A 19 16.06 -0.67 -18.18
CA THR A 19 14.65 -0.55 -18.58
C THR A 19 13.77 -1.61 -17.92
N ALA A 20 14.26 -2.84 -17.77
CA ALA A 20 13.54 -3.89 -17.05
C ALA A 20 13.35 -3.51 -15.58
N ARG A 21 14.39 -3.00 -14.92
CA ARG A 21 14.31 -2.50 -13.54
C ARG A 21 13.34 -1.33 -13.40
N PHE A 22 13.32 -0.40 -14.36
CA PHE A 22 12.33 0.67 -14.38
C PHE A 22 10.90 0.15 -14.40
N ARG A 23 10.60 -0.79 -15.30
CA ARG A 23 9.26 -1.41 -15.42
C ARG A 23 8.87 -2.20 -14.18
N GLU A 24 9.83 -2.83 -13.52
CA GLU A 24 9.59 -3.52 -12.25
C GLU A 24 9.17 -2.54 -11.15
N ILE A 25 9.87 -1.41 -11.01
CA ILE A 25 9.52 -0.38 -10.02
C ILE A 25 8.15 0.22 -10.34
N GLU A 26 7.87 0.48 -11.62
CA GLU A 26 6.58 0.98 -12.10
C GLU A 26 5.43 0.04 -11.75
N ALA A 27 5.56 -1.26 -12.05
CA ALA A 27 4.56 -2.25 -11.71
C ALA A 27 4.36 -2.40 -10.19
N GLN A 28 5.44 -2.32 -9.40
CA GLN A 28 5.33 -2.36 -7.94
C GLN A 28 4.63 -1.13 -7.36
N ALA A 29 4.89 0.05 -7.93
CA ALA A 29 4.22 1.30 -7.56
C ALA A 29 2.73 1.28 -7.90
N GLU A 30 2.37 0.81 -9.09
CA GLU A 30 0.98 0.68 -9.54
C GLU A 30 0.20 -0.28 -8.63
N LEU A 31 0.77 -1.44 -8.29
CA LEU A 31 0.15 -2.39 -7.35
C LEU A 31 -0.08 -1.80 -5.95
N ALA A 32 0.72 -0.81 -5.56
CA ALA A 32 0.54 -0.14 -4.28
C ALA A 32 -0.52 0.97 -4.30
N ASP A 33 -1.00 1.38 -5.49
CA ASP A 33 -2.08 2.35 -5.68
C ASP A 33 -1.84 3.64 -4.87
N SER A 34 -0.62 4.20 -5.00
CA SER A 34 -0.18 5.42 -4.32
C SER A 34 0.28 6.46 -5.36
N GLU A 35 -0.38 7.62 -5.35
CA GLU A 35 -0.03 8.77 -6.22
C GLU A 35 1.41 9.26 -5.94
N ASP A 36 1.84 9.24 -4.67
CA ASP A 36 3.22 9.55 -4.27
C ASP A 36 4.24 8.62 -4.96
N SER A 37 3.82 7.41 -5.33
CA SER A 37 4.68 6.40 -5.96
C SER A 37 4.90 6.65 -7.44
N LEU A 38 3.92 7.24 -8.13
CA LEU A 38 4.07 7.65 -9.52
C LEU A 38 4.97 8.88 -9.65
N ASP A 39 4.96 9.77 -8.64
CA ASP A 39 5.85 10.94 -8.63
C ASP A 39 7.34 10.57 -8.54
N VAL A 40 7.65 9.45 -7.86
CA VAL A 40 9.02 8.92 -7.76
C VAL A 40 9.61 8.51 -9.11
N LEU A 41 8.75 8.17 -10.08
CA LEU A 41 9.14 7.78 -11.43
C LEU A 41 8.99 8.92 -12.46
N THR A 42 8.58 10.11 -12.02
CA THR A 42 8.44 11.29 -12.88
C THR A 42 9.77 11.60 -13.57
N GLY A 43 9.74 11.62 -14.90
CA GLY A 43 10.91 11.91 -15.75
C GLY A 43 11.77 10.70 -16.09
N ALA A 44 11.58 9.53 -15.46
CA ALA A 44 12.34 8.32 -15.79
C ALA A 44 12.13 7.85 -17.24
N ARG A 45 10.91 8.01 -17.78
CA ARG A 45 10.61 7.75 -19.20
C ARG A 45 11.40 8.66 -20.14
N ALA A 46 11.47 9.96 -19.83
CA ALA A 46 12.24 10.93 -20.62
C ALA A 46 13.74 10.60 -20.62
N PHE A 47 14.30 10.18 -19.47
CA PHE A 47 15.68 9.72 -19.40
C PHE A 47 15.92 8.42 -20.19
N ASN A 48 14.96 7.49 -20.19
CA ASN A 48 15.04 6.27 -21.01
C ASN A 48 15.07 6.60 -22.50
N ASP A 49 14.19 7.50 -22.94
CA ASP A 49 14.09 7.95 -24.33
C ASP A 49 15.37 8.68 -24.77
N ASP A 50 15.95 9.52 -23.91
CA ASP A 50 17.24 10.17 -24.16
C ASP A 50 18.35 9.13 -24.37
N VAL A 51 18.45 8.09 -23.53
CA VAL A 51 19.44 7.02 -23.73
C VAL A 51 19.23 6.30 -25.05
N ASN A 52 17.98 5.96 -25.39
CA ASN A 52 17.66 5.29 -26.65
C ASN A 52 18.04 6.17 -27.85
N ARG A 53 17.82 7.49 -27.77
CA ARG A 53 18.22 8.44 -28.82
C ARG A 53 19.74 8.45 -29.00
N GLU A 54 20.50 8.56 -27.91
CA GLU A 54 21.96 8.59 -27.99
C GLU A 54 22.55 7.26 -28.50
N LEU A 55 21.97 6.12 -28.14
CA LEU A 55 22.39 4.81 -28.68
C LEU A 55 22.10 4.68 -30.19
N GLN A 56 20.99 5.22 -30.67
CA GLN A 56 20.69 5.25 -32.11
C GLN A 56 21.62 6.20 -32.86
N ALA A 57 21.99 7.33 -32.26
CA ALA A 57 22.99 8.24 -32.83
C ALA A 57 24.36 7.56 -32.90
N LEU A 58 24.76 6.84 -31.85
CA LEU A 58 26.02 6.11 -31.79
C LEU A 58 26.12 5.01 -32.86
N ARG A 59 25.02 4.30 -33.16
CA ARG A 59 24.96 3.30 -34.25
C ARG A 59 25.21 3.89 -35.65
N ARG A 60 24.90 5.18 -35.83
CA ARG A 60 25.05 5.89 -37.11
C ARG A 60 26.31 6.75 -37.16
N ALA A 61 27.11 6.74 -36.11
CA ALA A 61 28.30 7.57 -35.98
C ALA A 61 29.37 7.16 -37.00
N ASP A 62 30.01 8.17 -37.60
CA ASP A 62 31.26 7.99 -38.32
C ASP A 62 32.45 8.03 -37.34
N GLU A 63 33.68 7.85 -37.85
CA GLU A 63 34.88 7.83 -37.00
C GLU A 63 35.13 9.15 -36.27
N ARG A 64 34.70 10.27 -36.86
CA ARG A 64 34.98 11.62 -36.34
C ARG A 64 34.07 11.98 -35.18
N ASP A 65 32.82 11.54 -35.25
CA ASP A 65 31.82 11.81 -34.22
C ASP A 65 31.73 10.71 -33.14
N TRP A 66 32.40 9.57 -33.36
CA TRP A 66 32.35 8.40 -32.48
C TRP A 66 32.59 8.74 -31.00
N ASP A 67 33.71 9.38 -30.68
CA ASP A 67 34.08 9.65 -29.29
C ASP A 67 33.13 10.66 -28.61
N ARG A 68 32.65 11.66 -29.37
CA ARG A 68 31.67 12.63 -28.89
C ARG A 68 30.35 11.95 -28.57
N LEU A 69 29.84 11.12 -29.47
CA LEU A 69 28.57 10.42 -29.30
C LEU A 69 28.67 9.34 -28.21
N LYS A 70 29.81 8.68 -28.09
CA LYS A 70 30.10 7.73 -27.02
C LYS A 70 29.98 8.40 -25.64
N ALA A 71 30.61 9.56 -25.48
CA ALA A 71 30.51 10.35 -24.25
C ALA A 71 29.07 10.82 -23.97
N GLY A 72 28.32 11.19 -25.01
CA GLY A 72 26.89 11.53 -24.91
C GLY A 72 26.05 10.36 -24.39
N ALA A 73 26.21 9.17 -24.98
CA ALA A 73 25.53 7.94 -24.58
C ALA A 73 25.88 7.53 -23.14
N ASP A 74 27.15 7.60 -22.76
CA ASP A 74 27.61 7.33 -21.39
C ASP A 74 26.98 8.28 -20.37
N LYS A 75 26.93 9.57 -20.71
CA LYS A 75 26.33 10.60 -19.86
C LYS A 75 24.82 10.40 -19.70
N ALA A 76 24.11 10.13 -20.79
CA ALA A 76 22.67 9.85 -20.75
C ALA A 76 22.38 8.61 -19.89
N ARG A 77 23.16 7.54 -20.09
CA ARG A 77 23.03 6.30 -19.32
C ARG A 77 23.32 6.53 -17.84
N SER A 78 24.39 7.24 -17.51
CA SER A 78 24.74 7.53 -16.12
C SER A 78 23.63 8.30 -15.41
N ARG A 79 23.01 9.27 -16.09
CA ARG A 79 21.87 10.02 -15.54
C ARG A 79 20.64 9.14 -15.33
N PHE A 80 20.32 8.28 -16.31
CA PHE A 80 19.21 7.36 -16.17
C PHE A 80 19.43 6.39 -15.00
N ARG A 81 20.64 5.82 -14.86
CA ARG A 81 20.98 4.93 -13.75
C ARG A 81 20.91 5.63 -12.40
N GLU A 82 21.49 6.82 -12.28
CA GLU A 82 21.42 7.60 -11.04
C GLU A 82 19.97 7.92 -10.66
N HIS A 83 19.14 8.27 -11.65
CA HIS A 83 17.72 8.50 -11.43
C HIS A 83 17.00 7.22 -10.97
N LEU A 84 17.27 6.07 -11.58
CA LEU A 84 16.71 4.78 -11.14
C LEU A 84 17.15 4.38 -9.74
N ASP A 85 18.41 4.64 -9.36
CA ASP A 85 18.89 4.34 -8.02
C ASP A 85 18.23 5.25 -6.97
N LYS A 86 18.04 6.54 -7.28
CA LYS A 86 17.28 7.47 -6.43
C LYS A 86 15.81 7.06 -6.33
N ALA A 87 15.19 6.74 -7.47
CA ALA A 87 13.80 6.30 -7.52
C ALA A 87 13.59 5.00 -6.72
N GLY A 88 14.47 4.01 -6.92
CA GLY A 88 14.44 2.76 -6.17
C GLY A 88 14.63 2.96 -4.66
N SER A 89 15.52 3.86 -4.25
CA SER A 89 15.75 4.18 -2.83
C SER A 89 14.55 4.89 -2.20
N ARG A 90 13.97 5.89 -2.90
CA ARG A 90 12.75 6.58 -2.46
C ARG A 90 11.58 5.59 -2.37
N TRP A 91 11.43 4.72 -3.36
CA TRP A 91 10.39 3.70 -3.37
C TRP A 91 10.54 2.70 -2.21
N ALA A 92 11.77 2.27 -1.90
CA ALA A 92 12.02 1.44 -0.73
C ALA A 92 11.61 2.13 0.58
N GLY A 93 11.97 3.41 0.74
CA GLY A 93 11.57 4.21 1.90
C GLY A 93 10.05 4.39 2.02
N LEU A 94 9.36 4.67 0.92
CA LEU A 94 7.90 4.77 0.90
C LEU A 94 7.23 3.45 1.29
N ARG A 95 7.68 2.33 0.71
CA ARG A 95 7.15 0.99 1.06
C ARG A 95 7.31 0.69 2.54
N GLU A 96 8.48 0.99 3.10
CA GLU A 96 8.74 0.77 4.52
C GLU A 96 7.86 1.68 5.39
N GLY A 97 7.71 2.94 5.01
CA GLY A 97 6.80 3.89 5.67
C GLY A 97 5.35 3.41 5.68
N TYR A 98 4.84 2.98 4.53
CA TYR A 98 3.48 2.43 4.41
C TYR A 98 3.32 1.14 5.22
N GLN A 99 4.31 0.26 5.26
CA GLN A 99 4.27 -0.95 6.09
C GLN A 99 4.18 -0.59 7.57
N ARG A 100 5.04 0.32 8.05
CA ARG A 100 5.02 0.78 9.45
C ARG A 100 3.70 1.44 9.82
N GLN A 101 3.15 2.28 8.93
CA GLN A 101 1.86 2.93 9.15
C GLN A 101 0.73 1.90 9.24
N ARG A 102 0.70 0.91 8.34
CA ARG A 102 -0.30 -0.17 8.36
C ARG A 102 -0.21 -1.02 9.61
N GLU A 103 1.00 -1.37 10.05
CA GLU A 103 1.20 -2.13 11.28
C GLU A 103 0.72 -1.35 12.52
N ALA A 104 1.02 -0.05 12.57
CA ALA A 104 0.54 0.83 13.64
C ALA A 104 -0.99 0.91 13.65
N GLU A 105 -1.61 1.08 12.48
CA GLU A 105 -3.06 1.14 12.32
C GLU A 105 -3.72 -0.18 12.73
N LEU A 106 -3.20 -1.33 12.28
CA LEU A 106 -3.70 -2.65 12.69
C LEU A 106 -3.62 -2.87 14.21
N LYS A 107 -2.54 -2.40 14.84
CA LYS A 107 -2.37 -2.47 16.29
C LYS A 107 -3.39 -1.59 17.00
N GLU A 108 -3.64 -0.40 16.49
CA GLU A 108 -4.65 0.51 17.02
C GLU A 108 -6.06 -0.08 16.92
N LEU A 109 -6.45 -0.57 15.73
CA LEU A 109 -7.76 -1.20 15.51
C LEU A 109 -7.96 -2.42 16.41
N GLY A 110 -6.93 -3.26 16.56
CA GLY A 110 -6.95 -4.39 17.48
C GLY A 110 -7.13 -3.95 18.94
N ALA A 111 -6.40 -2.92 19.38
CA ALA A 111 -6.51 -2.40 20.74
C ALA A 111 -7.89 -1.79 21.02
N GLN A 112 -8.50 -1.11 20.06
CA GLN A 112 -9.87 -0.59 20.17
C GLN A 112 -10.87 -1.74 20.37
N MET A 113 -10.74 -2.81 19.59
CA MET A 113 -11.60 -3.99 19.71
C MET A 113 -11.41 -4.69 21.06
N ASP A 114 -10.16 -4.92 21.50
CA ASP A 114 -9.86 -5.54 22.79
C ASP A 114 -10.37 -4.70 23.96
N GLY A 115 -10.22 -3.38 23.89
CA GLY A 115 -10.75 -2.44 24.88
C GLY A 115 -12.27 -2.50 24.97
N TRP A 116 -12.96 -2.57 23.83
CA TRP A 116 -14.41 -2.71 23.77
C TRP A 116 -14.88 -4.05 24.34
N ILE A 117 -14.23 -5.16 23.98
CA ILE A 117 -14.52 -6.49 24.54
C ILE A 117 -14.33 -6.49 26.07
N ALA A 118 -13.27 -5.85 26.57
CA ALA A 118 -13.00 -5.76 28.00
C ALA A 118 -14.00 -4.86 28.73
N ALA A 119 -14.50 -3.79 28.10
CA ALA A 119 -15.59 -2.98 28.63
C ALA A 119 -16.87 -3.81 28.76
N HIS A 120 -17.22 -4.55 27.70
CA HIS A 120 -18.43 -5.37 27.67
C HIS A 120 -18.38 -6.53 28.70
N LYS A 121 -17.23 -7.20 28.87
CA LYS A 121 -17.08 -8.23 29.92
C LYS A 121 -17.21 -7.68 31.35
N ARG A 122 -16.91 -6.40 31.57
CA ARG A 122 -16.98 -5.75 32.89
C ARG A 122 -18.39 -5.28 33.24
N SER A 123 -19.24 -4.99 32.25
CA SER A 123 -20.64 -4.59 32.42
C SER A 123 -21.58 -5.77 32.72
N ARG A 124 -21.12 -6.77 33.49
CA ARG A 124 -21.89 -8.00 33.82
C ARG A 124 -23.28 -7.76 34.43
N ALA A 125 -23.54 -6.59 35.01
CA ALA A 125 -24.85 -6.18 35.53
C ALA A 125 -25.80 -5.64 34.45
N GLU A 126 -25.28 -5.11 33.34
CA GLU A 126 -26.07 -4.72 32.15
C GLU A 126 -26.31 -5.94 31.24
N ASP A 127 -25.35 -6.87 31.16
CA ASP A 127 -25.49 -8.10 30.36
C ASP A 127 -26.60 -9.03 30.86
N SER A 128 -26.97 -8.96 32.15
CA SER A 128 -28.13 -9.71 32.68
C SER A 128 -29.48 -9.20 32.18
N LEU A 129 -29.51 -8.00 31.60
CA LEU A 129 -30.71 -7.41 31.00
C LEU A 129 -30.80 -7.69 29.49
N LEU A 130 -29.72 -8.18 28.87
CA LEU A 130 -29.72 -8.51 27.45
C LEU A 130 -30.46 -9.82 27.19
N THR A 131 -31.32 -9.79 26.18
CA THR A 131 -31.93 -11.00 25.65
C THR A 131 -30.87 -11.91 25.03
N ARG A 132 -31.22 -13.20 24.89
CA ARG A 132 -30.34 -14.17 24.24
C ARG A 132 -30.01 -13.80 22.79
N GLU A 133 -30.94 -13.17 22.08
CA GLU A 133 -30.75 -12.74 20.69
C GLU A 133 -29.76 -11.58 20.59
N GLU A 134 -29.78 -10.65 21.54
CA GLU A 134 -28.85 -9.52 21.61
C GLU A 134 -27.43 -9.96 21.98
N LEU A 135 -27.29 -10.88 22.94
CA LEU A 135 -26.00 -11.49 23.26
C LEU A 135 -25.42 -12.25 22.07
N ASP A 136 -26.27 -12.99 21.33
CA ASP A 136 -25.87 -13.68 20.11
C ASP A 136 -25.43 -12.68 19.02
N PHE A 137 -26.16 -11.57 18.84
CA PHE A 137 -25.82 -10.51 17.91
C PHE A 137 -24.43 -9.92 18.23
N ILE A 138 -24.18 -9.53 19.47
CA ILE A 138 -22.91 -8.94 19.89
C ILE A 138 -21.76 -9.95 19.72
N THR A 139 -21.96 -11.20 20.14
CA THR A 139 -20.94 -12.25 20.05
C THR A 139 -20.58 -12.57 18.60
N ARG A 140 -21.59 -12.68 17.72
CA ARG A 140 -21.35 -12.91 16.28
C ARG A 140 -20.74 -11.69 15.61
N GLY A 141 -21.18 -10.49 15.97
CA GLY A 141 -20.59 -9.23 15.48
C GLY A 141 -19.10 -9.14 15.79
N LEU A 142 -18.72 -9.38 17.05
CA LEU A 142 -17.31 -9.43 17.47
C LEU A 142 -16.49 -10.46 16.70
N LYS A 143 -17.04 -11.66 16.50
CA LYS A 143 -16.36 -12.69 15.72
C LYS A 143 -16.12 -12.23 14.28
N THR A 144 -17.15 -11.67 13.64
CA THR A 144 -17.08 -11.14 12.27
C THR A 144 -16.06 -10.01 12.16
N SER A 145 -16.09 -9.01 13.04
CA SER A 145 -15.13 -7.91 13.03
C SER A 145 -13.70 -8.41 13.28
N GLY A 146 -13.52 -9.41 14.15
CA GLY A 146 -12.23 -10.06 14.38
C GLY A 146 -11.70 -10.83 13.17
N GLU A 147 -12.58 -11.49 12.40
CA GLU A 147 -12.23 -12.12 11.12
C GLU A 147 -11.87 -11.08 10.06
N MET A 148 -12.62 -9.97 9.99
CA MET A 148 -12.30 -8.85 9.09
C MET A 148 -10.95 -8.21 9.43
N LEU A 149 -10.62 -8.02 10.71
CA LEU A 149 -9.32 -7.50 11.13
C LEU A 149 -8.17 -8.45 10.76
N LYS A 150 -8.37 -9.78 10.90
CA LYS A 150 -7.41 -10.79 10.42
C LYS A 150 -7.24 -10.70 8.91
N ASN A 151 -8.32 -10.54 8.15
CA ASN A 151 -8.27 -10.40 6.70
C ASN A 151 -7.53 -9.12 6.29
N LEU A 152 -7.79 -8.00 6.99
CA LEU A 152 -7.11 -6.72 6.77
C LEU A 152 -5.59 -6.84 6.93
N ARG A 153 -5.12 -7.62 7.90
CA ARG A 153 -3.68 -7.90 8.10
C ARG A 153 -3.03 -8.58 6.90
N HIS A 154 -3.77 -9.37 6.14
CA HIS A 154 -3.26 -10.11 4.98
C HIS A 154 -3.48 -9.40 3.65
N ALA A 155 -4.35 -8.39 3.61
CA ALA A 155 -4.63 -7.60 2.42
C ALA A 155 -3.45 -6.69 2.03
N ARG A 156 -3.32 -6.40 0.73
CA ARG A 156 -2.26 -5.54 0.17
C ARG A 156 -2.83 -4.61 -0.91
N GLY A 157 -2.09 -3.53 -1.20
CA GLY A 157 -2.47 -2.55 -2.23
C GLY A 157 -3.90 -2.04 -2.07
N HIS A 158 -4.62 -1.96 -3.19
CA HIS A 158 -6.02 -1.56 -3.22
C HIS A 158 -6.93 -2.44 -2.34
N ALA A 159 -6.70 -3.77 -2.31
CA ALA A 159 -7.49 -4.68 -1.49
C ALA A 159 -7.38 -4.38 0.00
N TRP A 160 -6.27 -3.78 0.45
CA TRP A 160 -6.12 -3.34 1.83
C TRP A 160 -7.05 -2.17 2.16
N LYS A 161 -7.16 -1.17 1.27
CA LYS A 161 -8.09 -0.04 1.44
C LYS A 161 -9.53 -0.54 1.52
N THR A 162 -9.93 -1.40 0.58
CA THR A 162 -11.28 -1.99 0.57
C THR A 162 -11.56 -2.80 1.84
N ALA A 163 -10.62 -3.64 2.28
CA ALA A 163 -10.78 -4.43 3.50
C ALA A 163 -10.88 -3.53 4.75
N ARG A 164 -10.15 -2.41 4.77
CA ARG A 164 -10.20 -1.43 5.85
C ARG A 164 -11.59 -0.78 5.91
N ASP A 165 -12.09 -0.29 4.79
CA ASP A 165 -13.41 0.35 4.72
C ASP A 165 -14.53 -0.60 5.16
N GLN A 166 -14.45 -1.87 4.74
CA GLN A 166 -15.39 -2.92 5.16
C GLN A 166 -15.32 -3.17 6.67
N TYR A 167 -14.10 -3.28 7.23
CA TYR A 167 -13.91 -3.43 8.66
C TYR A 167 -14.50 -2.24 9.42
N GLU A 168 -14.16 -1.00 9.03
CA GLU A 168 -14.63 0.21 9.71
C GLU A 168 -16.15 0.35 9.65
N ALA A 169 -16.77 0.05 8.50
CA ALA A 169 -18.22 0.07 8.34
C ALA A 169 -18.90 -0.96 9.26
N ASN A 170 -18.41 -2.20 9.27
CA ASN A 170 -18.94 -3.26 10.13
C ASN A 170 -18.75 -2.93 11.62
N TRP A 171 -17.58 -2.40 11.98
CA TRP A 171 -17.25 -2.02 13.35
C TRP A 171 -18.16 -0.89 13.85
N ARG A 172 -18.36 0.15 13.04
CA ARG A 172 -19.26 1.26 13.37
C ARG A 172 -20.71 0.78 13.53
N GLU A 173 -21.18 -0.08 12.65
CA GLU A 173 -22.53 -0.67 12.73
C GLU A 173 -22.70 -1.50 14.01
N LEU A 174 -21.72 -2.34 14.37
CA LEU A 174 -21.75 -3.13 15.60
C LEU A 174 -21.81 -2.23 16.84
N GLN A 175 -20.98 -1.19 16.89
CA GLN A 175 -20.96 -0.25 18.00
C GLN A 175 -22.30 0.49 18.14
N GLU A 176 -22.86 0.98 17.03
CA GLU A 176 -24.13 1.71 17.04
C GLU A 176 -25.29 0.82 17.47
N ARG A 177 -25.42 -0.37 16.87
CA ARG A 177 -26.49 -1.30 17.24
C ARG A 177 -26.35 -1.78 18.69
N SER A 178 -25.13 -2.02 19.16
CA SER A 178 -24.88 -2.36 20.57
C SER A 178 -25.25 -1.23 21.52
N ARG A 179 -25.11 0.03 21.09
CA ARG A 179 -25.52 1.20 21.88
C ARG A 179 -27.05 1.30 21.96
N ILE A 180 -27.74 1.08 20.84
CA ILE A 180 -29.21 1.09 20.77
C ILE A 180 -29.81 0.00 21.67
N ILE A 181 -29.30 -1.23 21.57
CA ILE A 181 -29.70 -2.35 22.43
C ILE A 181 -29.61 -1.98 23.92
N ARG A 182 -28.51 -1.32 24.32
CA ARG A 182 -28.32 -0.89 25.71
C ARG A 182 -29.19 0.30 26.12
N SER A 183 -29.52 1.22 25.20
CA SER A 183 -30.44 2.31 25.51
C SER A 183 -31.89 1.83 25.65
N ASP A 184 -32.30 0.87 24.82
CA ASP A 184 -33.66 0.35 24.82
C ASP A 184 -33.91 -0.51 26.07
N GLY A 185 -32.95 -1.37 26.44
CA GLY A 185 -33.03 -2.14 27.70
C GLY A 185 -33.09 -1.26 28.96
N ALA A 186 -32.43 -0.10 28.94
CA ALA A 186 -32.51 0.87 30.06
C ALA A 186 -33.87 1.59 30.15
N GLN A 187 -34.61 1.74 29.05
CA GLN A 187 -35.94 2.35 29.02
C GLN A 187 -37.03 1.38 29.49
N GLU A 188 -36.90 0.09 29.19
CA GLU A 188 -37.84 -0.94 29.68
C GLU A 188 -37.82 -1.07 31.22
N GLU A 189 -36.65 -0.94 31.86
CA GLU A 189 -36.54 -0.91 33.33
C GLU A 189 -37.18 0.34 33.96
N ALA A 190 -37.00 1.52 33.35
CA ALA A 190 -37.59 2.76 33.86
C ALA A 190 -39.13 2.77 33.77
N GLY A 191 -39.71 2.03 32.82
CA GLY A 191 -41.15 1.84 32.67
C GLY A 191 -41.75 0.74 33.56
N ALA A 192 -40.93 -0.15 34.11
CA ALA A 192 -41.36 -1.32 34.89
C ALA A 192 -41.38 -1.09 36.42
N SER A 193 -41.04 0.11 36.92
CA SER A 193 -41.17 0.45 38.34
C SER A 193 -42.63 0.70 38.73
N PRO A 194 -43.27 -0.13 39.59
CA PRO A 194 -44.58 0.17 40.14
C PRO A 194 -44.48 1.03 41.42
N PRO A 195 -45.51 1.83 41.77
CA PRO A 195 -45.62 2.48 43.09
C PRO A 195 -45.89 1.49 44.23
#